data_AF-A0A7S4NG65-F1
#
_entry.id   AF-A0A7S4NG65-F1
#
_cell.length_a   1.000
_cell.length_b   1.000
_cell.length_c   1.000
_cell.angle_alpha   90.00
_cell.angle_beta   90.00
_cell.angle_gamma   90.00
#
_symmetry.space_group_name_H-M   'P 1'
#
loop_
_entity.id
_entity.type
_entity.pdbx_description
1 polymer ?
#
loop_
_entity_poly.entity_id
_entity_poly.type
_entity_poly.pdbx_seq_one_letter_code
_entity_poly.pdbx_strand_id
1 'polypeptide(L)'
;MTDLSPCRHLGPPSPPLSLVCCAPALDRLRLQRSRRRSAAARMMRSHLSLLLFIGLLPAISAWLPAALPTHRQTARAGARQRAPAMSSMPAGEKYGENRVQVITDIDDTVKSSGGVRLFWRVGPALGGIDTQYKRGDFYPGVFQFGLELASFGLPPNKEPAPLAVLTARARELKLFLALKPKTKLCVQYVKAATETFESWGIGSPRWGVDCERTVLYGSVMEWILQFRKGWRKFDNFKKLKEMNDERTRYVLVGDTGEYDFECGERMAEFCPELVKGMFFHVVSEHDWKEAGEDGIPMPIDRYLNGVPVCYFRTYVGAARKAFRIKLIGVDEYLRIICAAQSALEQVDREDLKWKDLQRDIDLSYVEIGRFLRQQTPSSPAAAEVQETEQPKQGWKERAKTKLREAIGVLESLQRK
;
A
#
# COMPACT_ATOMS: atom_id res chain seq x y z
N MET A 1 -10.57 20.06 -82.63
CA MET A 1 -10.15 20.39 -84.01
C MET A 1 -9.24 21.59 -83.85
N THR A 2 -7.90 21.49 -83.91
CA THR A 2 -7.01 20.82 -84.88
C THR A 2 -5.65 20.50 -84.21
N ASP A 3 -5.00 19.40 -84.63
CA ASP A 3 -3.56 19.12 -84.87
C ASP A 3 -2.42 19.61 -83.92
N LEU A 4 -1.28 18.95 -83.68
CA LEU A 4 -0.61 17.69 -84.11
C LEU A 4 0.56 17.39 -83.13
N SER A 5 0.73 16.11 -82.79
CA SER A 5 1.98 15.32 -82.59
C SER A 5 3.06 15.61 -81.50
N PRO A 6 3.84 14.57 -81.08
CA PRO A 6 4.47 14.48 -79.77
C PRO A 6 6.02 14.38 -79.77
N CYS A 7 6.67 14.75 -78.67
CA CYS A 7 8.10 14.48 -78.42
C CYS A 7 8.34 13.77 -77.07
N ARG A 8 9.09 12.67 -77.15
CA ARG A 8 9.56 11.79 -76.08
C ARG A 8 10.64 12.48 -75.23
N HIS A 9 10.68 12.22 -73.93
CA HIS A 9 11.94 12.28 -73.16
C HIS A 9 12.06 11.10 -72.18
N LEU A 10 13.26 10.54 -72.23
CA LEU A 10 13.79 9.35 -71.57
C LEU A 10 14.05 9.61 -70.07
N GLY A 11 13.77 8.61 -69.24
CA GLY A 11 14.13 8.62 -67.82
C GLY A 11 15.64 8.39 -67.59
N PRO A 12 16.20 8.86 -66.46
CA PRO A 12 17.61 8.70 -66.15
C PRO A 12 17.96 7.31 -65.56
N PRO A 13 19.24 6.88 -65.66
CA PRO A 13 19.68 5.52 -65.40
C PRO A 13 20.06 5.24 -63.93
N SER A 14 20.00 3.96 -63.55
CA SER A 14 20.46 3.40 -62.27
C SER A 14 21.99 3.44 -62.14
N PRO A 15 22.56 3.66 -60.93
CA PRO A 15 24.01 3.59 -60.71
C PRO A 15 24.50 2.16 -60.36
N PRO A 16 25.81 1.89 -60.50
CA PRO A 16 26.36 0.54 -60.50
C PRO A 16 26.74 0.02 -59.11
N LEU A 17 26.83 -1.31 -59.03
CA LEU A 17 27.36 -2.08 -57.91
C LEU A 17 28.87 -1.87 -57.75
N SER A 18 29.31 -1.46 -56.57
CA SER A 18 30.71 -1.52 -56.14
C SER A 18 30.82 -2.26 -54.80
N LEU A 19 31.57 -3.37 -54.81
CA LEU A 19 32.20 -3.95 -53.62
C LEU A 19 33.10 -2.89 -52.96
N VAL A 20 33.14 -2.84 -51.61
CA VAL A 20 34.35 -2.71 -50.77
C VAL A 20 33.98 -2.58 -49.26
N CYS A 21 34.73 -3.33 -48.45
CA CYS A 21 35.04 -3.22 -47.01
C CYS A 21 33.98 -3.48 -45.91
N CYS A 22 34.07 -4.67 -45.30
CA CYS A 22 33.70 -4.93 -43.91
C CYS A 22 34.67 -4.25 -42.93
N ALA A 23 34.24 -3.19 -42.24
CA ALA A 23 34.55 -2.87 -40.83
C ALA A 23 33.84 -1.57 -40.41
N PRO A 24 32.81 -1.63 -39.53
CA PRO A 24 32.89 -0.88 -38.27
C PRO A 24 32.05 -1.51 -37.14
N ALA A 25 32.40 -2.72 -36.68
CA ALA A 25 31.70 -3.35 -35.53
C ALA A 25 32.47 -3.21 -34.21
N LEU A 26 33.80 -3.08 -34.25
CA LEU A 26 34.65 -3.08 -33.05
C LEU A 26 34.72 -1.71 -32.33
N ASP A 27 34.62 -0.60 -33.05
CA ASP A 27 34.68 0.74 -32.43
C ASP A 27 33.41 1.11 -31.66
N ARG A 28 32.23 0.63 -32.09
CA ARG A 28 30.97 0.83 -31.33
C ARG A 28 30.99 0.07 -29.99
N LEU A 29 31.61 -1.11 -29.94
CA LEU A 29 31.76 -1.88 -28.70
C LEU A 29 32.78 -1.27 -27.72
N ARG A 30 33.86 -0.66 -28.22
CA ARG A 30 34.84 0.08 -27.38
C ARG A 30 34.24 1.35 -26.80
N LEU A 31 33.49 2.12 -27.58
CA LEU A 31 32.78 3.33 -27.10
C LEU A 31 31.67 3.00 -26.08
N GLN A 32 30.92 1.90 -26.26
CA GLN A 32 29.95 1.44 -25.26
C GLN A 32 30.61 0.96 -23.97
N ARG A 33 31.74 0.24 -24.03
CA ARG A 33 32.49 -0.18 -22.84
C ARG A 33 33.12 1.00 -22.08
N SER A 34 33.63 2.00 -22.79
CA SER A 34 34.15 3.25 -22.21
C SER A 34 33.05 4.03 -21.47
N ARG A 35 31.89 4.23 -22.12
CA ARG A 35 30.73 4.90 -21.48
C ARG A 35 30.20 4.15 -20.26
N ARG A 36 30.16 2.81 -20.28
CA ARG A 36 29.77 1.99 -19.12
C ARG A 36 30.76 2.09 -17.97
N ARG A 37 32.08 2.11 -18.24
CA ARG A 37 33.11 2.31 -17.22
C ARG A 37 33.06 3.70 -16.58
N SER A 38 32.83 4.76 -17.38
CA SER A 38 32.65 6.13 -16.87
C SER A 38 31.32 6.35 -16.13
N ALA A 39 30.27 5.57 -16.41
CA ALA A 39 29.03 5.60 -15.64
C ALA A 39 29.20 4.88 -14.29
N ALA A 40 29.81 3.69 -14.28
CA ALA A 40 30.10 2.94 -13.06
C ALA A 40 31.05 3.71 -12.12
N ALA A 41 32.08 4.37 -12.66
CA ALA A 41 33.01 5.18 -11.88
C ALA A 41 32.34 6.45 -11.30
N ARG A 42 31.40 7.07 -12.03
CA ARG A 42 30.61 8.20 -11.50
C ARG A 42 29.65 7.75 -10.40
N MET A 43 29.02 6.59 -10.56
CA MET A 43 28.13 5.99 -9.57
C MET A 43 28.88 5.61 -8.29
N MET A 44 30.07 5.01 -8.40
CA MET A 44 30.93 4.71 -7.23
C MET A 44 31.38 5.97 -6.49
N ARG A 45 31.72 7.07 -7.20
CA ARG A 45 32.11 8.34 -6.57
C ARG A 45 30.94 9.00 -5.83
N SER A 46 29.71 8.96 -6.36
CA SER A 46 28.53 9.48 -5.66
C SER A 46 28.18 8.68 -4.40
N HIS A 47 28.37 7.36 -4.42
CA HIS A 47 28.14 6.52 -3.24
C HIS A 47 29.22 6.74 -2.16
N LEU A 48 30.48 6.96 -2.54
CA LEU A 48 31.58 7.22 -1.60
C LEU A 48 31.44 8.58 -0.90
N SER A 49 31.02 9.63 -1.63
CA SER A 49 30.73 10.94 -1.03
C SER A 49 29.52 10.90 -0.08
N LEU A 50 28.50 10.10 -0.38
CA LEU A 50 27.34 9.91 0.50
C LEU A 50 27.71 9.14 1.78
N LEU A 51 28.58 8.13 1.69
CA LEU A 51 29.11 7.39 2.84
C LEU A 51 29.96 8.28 3.75
N LEU A 52 30.79 9.16 3.19
CA LEU A 52 31.55 10.17 3.94
C LEU A 52 30.63 11.18 4.65
N PHE A 53 29.56 11.64 3.99
CA PHE A 53 28.59 12.56 4.60
C PHE A 53 27.79 11.94 5.74
N ILE A 54 27.44 10.65 5.62
CA ILE A 54 26.72 9.90 6.66
C ILE A 54 27.63 9.59 7.85
N GLY A 55 28.92 9.32 7.61
CA GLY A 55 29.94 9.25 8.66
C GLY A 55 30.12 10.56 9.45
N LEU A 56 29.72 11.69 8.87
CA LEU A 56 29.73 13.03 9.49
C LEU A 56 28.40 13.45 10.16
N LEU A 57 27.31 12.69 10.00
CA LEU A 57 26.03 12.99 10.66
C LEU A 57 26.10 13.05 12.20
N PRO A 58 26.96 12.27 12.91
CA PRO A 58 27.17 12.45 14.35
C PRO A 58 27.84 13.79 14.71
N ALA A 59 28.54 14.44 13.77
CA ALA A 59 29.24 15.70 14.02
C ALA A 59 28.35 16.94 13.76
N ILE A 60 27.31 16.83 12.93
CA ILE A 60 26.40 17.94 12.62
C ILE A 60 25.42 18.22 13.79
N SER A 61 25.15 17.24 14.66
CA SER A 61 24.30 17.43 15.85
C SER A 61 24.92 18.30 16.96
N ALA A 62 26.21 18.66 16.86
CA ALA A 62 26.89 19.52 17.83
C ALA A 62 26.77 21.03 17.52
N TRP A 63 26.13 21.41 16.41
CA TRP A 63 26.12 22.77 15.87
C TRP A 63 24.72 23.36 15.65
N LEU A 64 23.69 22.90 16.39
CA LEU A 64 22.44 23.67 16.50
C LEU A 64 22.47 24.54 17.77
N PRO A 65 22.36 25.88 17.65
CA PRO A 65 22.25 26.74 18.82
C PRO A 65 20.93 26.49 19.54
N ALA A 66 21.02 26.21 20.83
CA ALA A 66 19.89 26.16 21.74
C ALA A 66 19.34 27.58 21.93
N ALA A 67 18.23 27.94 21.28
CA ALA A 67 17.42 29.06 21.74
C ALA A 67 15.99 29.08 21.15
N LEU A 68 15.06 29.51 22.02
CA LEU A 68 13.74 30.14 21.80
C LEU A 68 12.49 29.28 22.07
N PRO A 69 11.39 29.89 22.57
CA PRO A 69 11.19 30.14 24.00
C PRO A 69 9.90 29.45 24.52
N THR A 70 9.85 29.24 25.83
CA THR A 70 8.71 28.67 26.55
C THR A 70 7.53 29.65 26.61
N HIS A 71 6.53 29.48 25.75
CA HIS A 71 5.23 30.11 25.97
C HIS A 71 4.39 29.22 26.91
N ARG A 72 4.29 29.63 28.18
CA ARG A 72 3.32 29.08 29.14
C ARG A 72 1.91 29.28 28.59
N GLN A 73 1.21 28.18 28.33
CA GLN A 73 -0.25 28.16 28.33
C GLN A 73 -0.72 27.29 29.50
N THR A 74 -1.42 27.93 30.41
CA THR A 74 -2.14 27.33 31.54
C THR A 74 -3.34 26.55 31.00
N ALA A 75 -3.18 25.23 30.82
CA ALA A 75 -4.29 24.34 30.51
C ALA A 75 -4.92 23.81 31.81
N ARG A 76 -6.18 24.19 32.03
CA ARG A 76 -7.08 23.62 33.05
C ARG A 76 -7.14 22.09 32.89
N ALA A 77 -7.07 21.39 34.02
CA ALA A 77 -7.18 19.95 34.11
C ALA A 77 -8.59 19.47 33.72
N GLY A 78 -8.74 19.00 32.48
CA GLY A 78 -9.81 18.10 32.07
C GLY A 78 -9.22 16.69 31.97
N ALA A 79 -9.81 15.72 32.68
CA ALA A 79 -9.38 14.33 32.69
C ALA A 79 -9.40 13.73 31.27
N ARG A 80 -8.23 13.67 30.62
CA ARG A 80 -8.03 12.86 29.42
C ARG A 80 -7.94 11.40 29.85
N GLN A 81 -8.97 10.62 29.54
CA GLN A 81 -8.88 9.17 29.54
C GLN A 81 -7.65 8.74 28.73
N ARG A 82 -6.75 7.98 29.37
CA ARG A 82 -5.56 7.41 28.75
C ARG A 82 -6.01 6.43 27.67
N ALA A 83 -5.58 6.64 26.42
CA ALA A 83 -5.71 5.62 25.39
C ALA A 83 -5.00 4.33 25.87
N PRO A 84 -5.65 3.16 25.83
CA PRO A 84 -5.03 1.92 26.25
C PRO A 84 -3.86 1.60 25.31
N ALA A 85 -2.66 1.45 25.88
CA ALA A 85 -1.52 0.93 25.14
C ALA A 85 -1.75 -0.58 24.90
N MET A 86 -1.37 -1.08 23.73
CA MET A 86 -1.36 -2.51 23.47
C MET A 86 -0.41 -3.19 24.48
N SER A 87 -0.90 -4.21 25.16
CA SER A 87 -0.05 -5.03 26.05
C SER A 87 0.77 -5.95 25.17
N SER A 88 2.09 -5.95 25.34
CA SER A 88 2.94 -6.97 24.71
C SER A 88 2.58 -8.34 25.28
N MET A 89 2.66 -9.38 24.43
CA MET A 89 2.50 -10.76 24.89
C MET A 89 3.68 -11.17 25.79
N PRO A 90 3.53 -12.13 26.73
CA PRO A 90 4.63 -12.72 27.49
C PRO A 90 5.71 -13.36 26.59
N ALA A 91 6.94 -13.46 27.07
CA ALA A 91 8.04 -14.10 26.33
C ALA A 91 7.79 -15.61 26.17
N GLY A 92 7.90 -16.14 24.94
CA GLY A 92 7.73 -17.57 24.63
C GLY A 92 6.38 -17.96 24.01
N GLU A 93 5.38 -17.08 24.06
CA GLU A 93 4.07 -17.32 23.45
C GLU A 93 4.10 -16.95 21.95
N LYS A 94 3.75 -17.91 21.08
CA LYS A 94 3.65 -17.70 19.63
C LYS A 94 2.31 -17.07 19.27
N TYR A 95 2.29 -16.21 18.25
CA TYR A 95 1.02 -15.72 17.71
C TYR A 95 0.22 -16.92 17.16
N GLY A 96 -0.97 -17.13 17.73
CA GLY A 96 -1.61 -18.45 17.83
C GLY A 96 -2.04 -19.13 16.53
N GLU A 97 -2.44 -20.39 16.67
CA GLU A 97 -2.82 -21.30 15.57
C GLU A 97 -3.94 -20.75 14.67
N ASN A 98 -3.85 -21.03 13.37
CA ASN A 98 -4.86 -20.72 12.35
C ASN A 98 -5.27 -19.24 12.30
N ARG A 99 -4.31 -18.32 12.40
CA ARG A 99 -4.53 -16.87 12.25
C ARG A 99 -3.90 -16.33 10.97
N VAL A 100 -4.43 -15.21 10.49
CA VAL A 100 -3.81 -14.41 9.43
C VAL A 100 -2.98 -13.30 10.06
N GLN A 101 -1.68 -13.34 9.82
CA GLN A 101 -0.73 -12.29 10.15
C GLN A 101 -0.62 -11.32 8.96
N VAL A 102 -1.20 -10.13 9.12
CA VAL A 102 -1.05 -9.06 8.13
C VAL A 102 0.32 -8.40 8.32
N ILE A 103 1.05 -8.28 7.22
CA ILE A 103 2.38 -7.67 7.15
C ILE A 103 2.26 -6.42 6.29
N THR A 104 2.75 -5.29 6.77
CA THR A 104 2.70 -4.02 6.04
C THR A 104 4.05 -3.32 5.98
N ASP A 105 4.34 -2.61 4.89
CA ASP A 105 5.26 -1.46 4.98
C ASP A 105 4.55 -0.25 5.62
N ILE A 106 5.27 0.84 5.91
CA ILE A 106 4.70 2.08 6.42
C ILE A 106 4.64 3.16 5.33
N ASP A 107 5.78 3.44 4.72
CA ASP A 107 5.95 4.61 3.88
C ASP A 107 5.40 4.28 2.48
N ASP A 108 4.57 5.14 1.91
CA ASP A 108 3.79 4.92 0.69
C ASP A 108 2.79 3.75 0.69
N THR A 109 2.81 2.92 1.71
CA THR A 109 1.80 1.90 1.96
C THR A 109 0.74 2.40 2.94
N VAL A 110 1.11 2.79 4.18
CA VAL A 110 0.16 3.25 5.21
C VAL A 110 0.02 4.76 5.24
N LYS A 111 1.13 5.46 5.03
CA LYS A 111 1.19 6.92 4.99
C LYS A 111 1.95 7.38 3.77
N SER A 112 1.54 8.47 3.15
CA SER A 112 2.25 9.01 2.00
C SER A 112 3.58 9.65 2.41
N SER A 113 4.59 9.42 1.59
CA SER A 113 5.91 10.05 1.68
C SER A 113 5.93 11.49 1.20
N GLY A 114 4.97 11.87 0.35
CA GLY A 114 4.94 13.13 -0.37
C GLY A 114 6.09 13.29 -1.37
N GLY A 115 6.74 12.20 -1.80
CA GLY A 115 7.77 12.18 -2.83
C GLY A 115 9.03 12.99 -2.48
N VAL A 116 9.30 13.19 -1.19
CA VAL A 116 10.41 14.03 -0.75
C VAL A 116 11.74 13.34 -1.06
N ARG A 117 12.63 14.04 -1.77
CA ARG A 117 13.99 13.57 -2.10
C ARG A 117 15.06 14.31 -1.31
N LEU A 118 16.17 13.62 -1.01
CA LEU A 118 17.37 14.26 -0.49
C LEU A 118 17.91 15.23 -1.56
N PHE A 119 18.36 16.41 -1.16
CA PHE A 119 18.73 17.50 -2.09
C PHE A 119 17.59 17.91 -3.04
N TRP A 120 16.36 17.88 -2.55
CA TRP A 120 15.15 18.53 -3.11
C TRP A 120 14.65 18.00 -4.47
N ARG A 121 15.50 17.38 -5.32
CA ARG A 121 15.15 16.81 -6.63
C ARG A 121 16.07 15.70 -7.18
N VAL A 122 17.33 15.59 -6.73
CA VAL A 122 18.34 14.73 -7.41
C VAL A 122 18.80 13.54 -6.56
N GLY A 123 18.55 13.56 -5.25
CA GLY A 123 18.96 12.50 -4.34
C GLY A 123 17.93 11.37 -4.19
N PRO A 124 18.28 10.35 -3.39
CA PRO A 124 17.38 9.25 -3.08
C PRO A 124 16.09 9.74 -2.42
N ALA A 125 15.01 9.02 -2.67
CA ALA A 125 13.72 9.19 -1.99
C ALA A 125 13.88 9.02 -0.48
N LEU A 126 13.34 9.98 0.30
CA LEU A 126 13.38 9.99 1.76
C LEU A 126 12.13 9.30 2.34
N GLY A 127 12.04 8.01 2.04
CA GLY A 127 11.01 7.08 2.51
C GLY A 127 9.78 7.10 1.62
N GLY A 128 9.93 6.80 0.33
CA GLY A 128 8.84 6.72 -0.65
C GLY A 128 8.88 7.77 -1.77
N ILE A 129 8.12 7.50 -2.81
CA ILE A 129 8.00 8.23 -4.07
C ILE A 129 6.62 8.87 -4.31
N ASP A 130 5.59 8.48 -3.56
CA ASP A 130 4.21 8.94 -3.78
C ASP A 130 4.06 10.45 -3.61
N THR A 131 3.50 11.11 -4.62
CA THR A 131 3.18 12.55 -4.60
C THR A 131 1.68 12.85 -4.53
N GLN A 132 0.80 11.83 -4.53
CA GLN A 132 -0.66 12.04 -4.56
C GLN A 132 -1.18 12.70 -3.28
N TYR A 133 -0.61 12.31 -2.13
CA TYR A 133 -1.01 12.82 -0.82
C TYR A 133 0.11 13.66 -0.21
N LYS A 134 -0.25 14.50 0.78
CA LYS A 134 0.77 15.25 1.50
C LYS A 134 1.57 14.29 2.36
N ARG A 135 2.85 14.59 2.54
CA ARG A 135 3.72 13.80 3.40
C ARG A 135 3.11 13.63 4.80
N GLY A 136 2.95 12.38 5.22
CA GLY A 136 2.42 11.99 6.52
C GLY A 136 0.89 11.86 6.59
N ASP A 137 0.17 12.16 5.50
CA ASP A 137 -1.24 11.80 5.37
C ASP A 137 -1.38 10.28 5.34
N PHE A 138 -2.43 9.76 5.97
CA PHE A 138 -2.76 8.33 5.90
C PHE A 138 -3.69 8.07 4.73
N TYR A 139 -3.50 6.93 4.07
CA TYR A 139 -4.39 6.55 2.99
C TYR A 139 -5.78 6.18 3.51
N PRO A 140 -6.87 6.65 2.87
CA PRO A 140 -8.23 6.39 3.33
C PRO A 140 -8.55 4.91 3.44
N GLY A 141 -9.01 4.46 4.61
CA GLY A 141 -9.42 3.06 4.84
C GLY A 141 -8.30 2.09 5.24
N VAL A 142 -7.02 2.51 5.24
CA VAL A 142 -5.87 1.60 5.50
C VAL A 142 -5.96 0.85 6.84
N PHE A 143 -6.34 1.55 7.90
CA PHE A 143 -6.39 0.97 9.24
C PHE A 143 -7.49 -0.09 9.35
N GLN A 144 -8.66 0.19 8.78
CA GLN A 144 -9.77 -0.75 8.75
C GLN A 144 -9.42 -1.96 7.89
N PHE A 145 -8.81 -1.76 6.72
CA PHE A 145 -8.42 -2.86 5.84
C PHE A 145 -7.48 -3.86 6.52
N GLY A 146 -6.43 -3.37 7.19
CA GLY A 146 -5.51 -4.22 7.93
C GLY A 146 -6.20 -5.00 9.06
N LEU A 147 -7.14 -4.37 9.77
CA LEU A 147 -7.92 -5.01 10.82
C LEU A 147 -8.81 -6.12 10.27
N GLU A 148 -9.62 -5.82 9.25
CA GLU A 148 -10.54 -6.79 8.68
C GLU A 148 -9.81 -8.02 8.14
N LEU A 149 -8.67 -7.84 7.47
CA LEU A 149 -7.85 -8.96 7.01
C LEU A 149 -7.35 -9.85 8.15
N ALA A 150 -6.96 -9.25 9.28
CA ALA A 150 -6.44 -9.99 10.43
C ALA A 150 -7.56 -10.69 11.22
N SER A 151 -8.74 -10.09 11.25
CA SER A 151 -9.91 -10.55 12.01
C SER A 151 -10.82 -11.52 11.26
N PHE A 152 -10.78 -11.52 9.92
CA PHE A 152 -11.73 -12.28 9.12
C PHE A 152 -11.68 -13.79 9.42
N GLY A 153 -12.85 -14.38 9.65
CA GLY A 153 -13.01 -15.80 9.97
C GLY A 153 -12.60 -16.20 11.39
N LEU A 154 -12.18 -15.25 12.24
CA LEU A 154 -11.95 -15.52 13.66
C LEU A 154 -13.27 -15.52 14.44
N PRO A 155 -13.42 -16.41 15.44
CA PRO A 155 -14.55 -16.34 16.35
C PRO A 155 -14.46 -15.07 17.21
N PRO A 156 -15.59 -14.53 17.70
CA PRO A 156 -15.64 -13.26 18.42
C PRO A 156 -14.70 -13.17 19.63
N ASN A 157 -14.44 -14.28 20.31
CA ASN A 157 -13.59 -14.33 21.50
C ASN A 157 -12.09 -14.49 21.20
N LYS A 158 -11.69 -14.59 19.93
CA LYS A 158 -10.29 -14.80 19.54
C LYS A 158 -9.71 -13.52 18.96
N GLU A 159 -8.72 -12.97 19.65
CA GLU A 159 -8.01 -11.79 19.14
C GLU A 159 -7.30 -12.11 17.82
N PRO A 160 -7.28 -11.19 16.85
CA PRO A 160 -6.45 -11.30 15.66
C PRO A 160 -4.94 -11.25 15.98
N ALA A 161 -4.10 -11.74 15.05
CA ALA A 161 -2.66 -11.56 15.16
C ALA A 161 -2.32 -10.06 14.99
N PRO A 162 -1.44 -9.46 15.82
CA PRO A 162 -1.14 -8.03 15.76
C PRO A 162 -0.45 -7.70 14.45
N LEU A 163 -0.69 -6.52 13.87
CA LEU A 163 -0.08 -6.10 12.62
C LEU A 163 1.46 -6.17 12.69
N ALA A 164 2.07 -6.76 11.67
CA ALA A 164 3.52 -6.79 11.51
C ALA A 164 4.00 -5.74 10.52
N VAL A 165 5.14 -5.13 10.80
CA VAL A 165 5.72 -4.06 9.99
C VAL A 165 7.10 -4.47 9.50
N LEU A 166 7.27 -4.53 8.18
CA LEU A 166 8.57 -4.70 7.52
C LEU A 166 9.01 -3.38 6.92
N THR A 167 9.81 -2.62 7.67
CA THR A 167 10.23 -1.28 7.25
C THR A 167 11.70 -1.24 6.86
N ALA A 168 12.01 -0.52 5.79
CA ALA A 168 13.39 -0.23 5.40
C ALA A 168 14.07 0.84 6.30
N ARG A 169 13.35 1.42 7.27
CA ARG A 169 13.93 2.40 8.21
C ARG A 169 15.10 1.79 8.97
N ALA A 170 16.19 2.54 9.02
CA ALA A 170 17.44 2.08 9.61
C ALA A 170 17.31 1.83 11.12
N ARG A 171 17.68 0.62 11.55
CA ARG A 171 17.72 0.24 12.97
C ARG A 171 18.62 1.15 13.80
N GLU A 172 19.72 1.60 13.22
CA GLU A 172 20.73 2.46 13.86
C GLU A 172 20.16 3.85 14.18
N LEU A 173 19.10 4.26 13.49
CA LEU A 173 18.39 5.51 13.73
C LEU A 173 17.12 5.31 14.58
N LYS A 174 16.95 4.16 15.24
CA LYS A 174 15.78 3.84 16.09
C LYS A 174 15.46 4.92 17.12
N LEU A 175 16.46 5.60 17.69
CA LEU A 175 16.23 6.71 18.62
C LEU A 175 15.29 7.79 18.05
N PHE A 176 15.36 8.02 16.73
CA PHE A 176 14.59 9.05 16.01
C PHE A 176 13.47 8.48 15.12
N LEU A 177 13.67 7.26 14.59
CA LEU A 177 12.78 6.65 13.58
C LEU A 177 11.94 5.49 14.12
N ALA A 178 12.12 5.09 15.38
CA ALA A 178 11.37 3.99 15.94
C ALA A 178 9.87 4.31 15.98
N LEU A 179 9.09 3.36 15.48
CA LEU A 179 7.68 3.29 15.74
C LEU A 179 7.48 2.99 17.23
N LYS A 180 6.76 3.87 17.92
CA LYS A 180 6.40 3.75 19.33
C LYS A 180 4.88 3.59 19.43
N PRO A 181 4.34 2.97 20.50
CA PRO A 181 2.90 2.78 20.67
C PRO A 181 2.09 4.09 20.59
N LYS A 182 2.69 5.22 20.99
CA LYS A 182 2.06 6.55 20.96
C LYS A 182 2.16 7.27 19.61
N THR A 183 2.83 6.69 18.61
CA THR A 183 2.89 7.31 17.28
C THR A 183 1.50 7.35 16.66
N LYS A 184 1.22 8.40 15.87
CA LYS A 184 -0.09 8.63 15.25
C LYS A 184 -0.60 7.37 14.51
N LEU A 185 0.29 6.66 13.81
CA LEU A 185 -0.03 5.42 13.08
C LEU A 185 -0.52 4.31 14.02
N CYS A 186 0.22 4.01 15.10
CA CYS A 186 -0.19 2.98 16.06
C CYS A 186 -1.52 3.33 16.74
N VAL A 187 -1.70 4.60 17.09
CA VAL A 187 -2.94 5.10 17.70
C VAL A 187 -4.13 4.93 16.76
N GLN A 188 -3.97 5.14 15.46
CA GLN A 188 -5.06 4.94 14.49
C GLN A 188 -5.43 3.47 14.31
N TYR A 189 -4.45 2.55 14.30
CA TYR A 189 -4.77 1.12 14.27
C TYR A 189 -5.54 0.67 15.53
N VAL A 190 -5.11 1.12 16.71
CA VAL A 190 -5.81 0.85 17.97
C VAL A 190 -7.22 1.46 17.94
N LYS A 191 -7.37 2.69 17.44
CA LYS A 191 -8.67 3.34 17.31
C LYS A 191 -9.62 2.54 16.43
N ALA A 192 -9.19 2.11 15.24
CA ALA A 192 -10.01 1.31 14.33
C ALA A 192 -10.45 -0.02 14.96
N ALA A 193 -9.54 -0.68 15.68
CA ALA A 193 -9.85 -1.89 16.44
C ALA A 193 -10.89 -1.64 17.52
N THR A 194 -10.68 -0.63 18.38
CA THR A 194 -11.61 -0.31 19.47
C THR A 194 -13.01 -0.02 18.93
N GLU A 195 -13.14 0.85 17.92
CA GLU A 195 -14.44 1.19 17.33
C GLU A 195 -15.15 -0.05 16.74
N THR A 196 -14.39 -0.91 16.05
CA THR A 196 -14.94 -2.12 15.43
C THR A 196 -15.40 -3.14 16.47
N PHE A 197 -14.55 -3.42 17.46
CA PHE A 197 -14.83 -4.44 18.47
C PHE A 197 -15.87 -4.01 19.51
N GLU A 198 -15.94 -2.72 19.84
CA GLU A 198 -17.06 -2.16 20.60
C GLU A 198 -18.37 -2.37 19.84
N SER A 199 -18.37 -2.16 18.51
CA SER A 199 -19.55 -2.40 17.67
C SER A 199 -19.98 -3.88 17.64
N TRP A 200 -19.07 -4.82 17.93
CA TRP A 200 -19.34 -6.25 18.04
C TRP A 200 -19.75 -6.68 19.45
N GLY A 201 -19.72 -5.78 20.43
CA GLY A 201 -20.02 -6.09 21.83
C GLY A 201 -18.92 -6.87 22.57
N ILE A 202 -17.70 -6.89 22.03
CA ILE A 202 -16.57 -7.67 22.56
C ILE A 202 -15.70 -6.82 23.50
N GLY A 203 -15.98 -5.52 23.59
CA GLY A 203 -15.22 -4.55 24.40
C GLY A 203 -14.04 -3.99 23.63
N SER A 204 -12.91 -3.74 24.31
CA SER A 204 -11.70 -3.15 23.72
C SER A 204 -10.56 -4.19 23.61
N PRO A 205 -10.57 -5.10 22.61
CA PRO A 205 -9.44 -5.97 22.31
C PRO A 205 -8.17 -5.18 22.02
N ARG A 206 -7.05 -5.77 22.37
CA ARG A 206 -5.73 -5.14 22.20
C ARG A 206 -5.16 -5.50 20.84
N TRP A 207 -5.71 -4.93 19.77
CA TRP A 207 -5.14 -5.07 18.44
C TRP A 207 -4.49 -3.78 17.92
N GLY A 208 -3.40 -3.93 17.18
CA GLY A 208 -2.62 -2.84 16.63
C GLY A 208 -1.24 -3.33 16.18
N VAL A 209 -0.23 -2.49 16.32
CA VAL A 209 1.16 -2.83 15.97
C VAL A 209 1.93 -3.19 17.24
N ASP A 210 2.50 -4.40 17.29
CA ASP A 210 3.47 -4.75 18.34
C ASP A 210 4.82 -4.11 18.02
N CYS A 211 5.04 -2.92 18.59
CA CYS A 211 6.24 -2.13 18.37
C CYS A 211 7.52 -2.83 18.86
N GLU A 212 7.41 -3.82 19.75
CA GLU A 212 8.54 -4.53 20.33
C GLU A 212 8.89 -5.78 19.50
N ARG A 213 7.87 -6.54 19.08
CA ARG A 213 8.06 -7.86 18.43
C ARG A 213 7.84 -7.86 16.94
N THR A 214 6.87 -7.11 16.43
CA THR A 214 6.42 -7.23 15.04
C THR A 214 6.88 -6.08 14.15
N VAL A 215 7.61 -5.09 14.68
CA VAL A 215 8.29 -4.07 13.88
C VAL A 215 9.74 -4.45 13.60
N LEU A 216 9.99 -4.87 12.35
CA LEU A 216 11.29 -5.35 11.91
C LEU A 216 11.94 -4.35 10.96
N TYR A 217 13.01 -3.73 11.47
CA TYR A 217 13.73 -2.62 10.82
C TYR A 217 14.79 -3.10 9.83
N GLY A 218 15.09 -2.25 8.84
CA GLY A 218 16.26 -2.35 7.96
C GLY A 218 17.55 -1.89 8.66
N SER A 219 18.62 -1.64 7.90
CA SER A 219 19.82 -0.96 8.38
C SER A 219 20.15 0.28 7.55
N VAL A 220 21.04 1.14 8.06
CA VAL A 220 21.60 2.27 7.32
C VAL A 220 22.22 1.83 5.98
N MET A 221 22.83 0.65 5.91
CA MET A 221 23.43 0.19 4.66
C MET A 221 22.40 -0.11 3.59
N GLU A 222 21.22 -0.63 3.92
CA GLU A 222 20.13 -0.79 2.92
C GLU A 222 19.42 0.53 2.63
N TRP A 223 19.45 1.50 3.55
CA TRP A 223 18.99 2.86 3.27
C TRP A 223 19.89 3.56 2.22
N ILE A 224 21.18 3.23 2.18
CA ILE A 224 22.13 3.73 1.17
C ILE A 224 22.12 2.84 -0.10
N LEU A 225 22.10 1.52 0.06
CA LEU A 225 22.08 0.51 -1.00
C LEU A 225 20.66 0.00 -1.22
N GLN A 226 19.85 0.83 -1.88
CA GLN A 226 18.43 0.61 -2.09
C GLN A 226 18.09 -0.76 -2.70
N PHE A 227 18.94 -1.30 -3.58
CA PHE A 227 18.73 -2.59 -4.26
C PHE A 227 18.72 -3.83 -3.33
N ARG A 228 19.09 -3.69 -2.06
CA ARG A 228 19.04 -4.79 -1.06
C ARG A 228 17.83 -4.71 -0.14
N LYS A 229 16.96 -3.70 -0.29
CA LYS A 229 15.80 -3.51 0.59
C LYS A 229 14.85 -4.72 0.57
N GLY A 230 14.55 -5.27 -0.60
CA GLY A 230 13.65 -6.44 -0.73
C GLY A 230 14.20 -7.66 0.00
N TRP A 231 15.50 -7.94 -0.15
CA TRP A 231 16.21 -9.00 0.58
C TRP A 231 16.12 -8.83 2.09
N ARG A 232 16.31 -7.61 2.59
CA ARG A 232 16.25 -7.33 4.03
C ARG A 232 14.83 -7.50 4.58
N LYS A 233 13.81 -7.05 3.86
CA LYS A 233 12.41 -7.28 4.24
C LYS A 233 12.11 -8.78 4.27
N PHE A 234 12.60 -9.54 3.30
CA PHE A 234 12.46 -10.99 3.29
C PHE A 234 13.20 -11.68 4.46
N ASP A 235 14.42 -11.25 4.80
CA ASP A 235 15.14 -11.75 5.98
C ASP A 235 14.37 -11.45 7.29
N ASN A 236 13.73 -10.29 7.37
CA ASN A 236 12.86 -9.95 8.49
C ASN A 236 11.58 -10.79 8.49
N PHE A 237 10.99 -11.07 7.32
CA PHE A 237 9.87 -12.00 7.22
C PHE A 237 10.22 -13.39 7.76
N LYS A 238 11.41 -13.94 7.44
CA LYS A 238 11.84 -15.24 7.98
C LYS A 238 11.86 -15.24 9.51
N LYS A 239 12.39 -14.17 10.14
CA LYS A 239 12.36 -14.00 11.60
C LYS A 239 10.94 -13.91 12.15
N LEU A 240 10.06 -13.16 11.47
CA LEU A 240 8.64 -13.11 11.85
C LEU A 240 8.00 -14.49 11.81
N LYS A 241 8.26 -15.27 10.76
CA LYS A 241 7.75 -16.63 10.62
C LYS A 241 8.27 -17.58 11.71
N GLU A 242 9.54 -17.46 12.11
CA GLU A 242 10.12 -18.24 13.21
C GLU A 242 9.46 -17.94 14.57
N MET A 243 9.03 -16.69 14.79
CA MET A 243 8.31 -16.27 16.00
C MET A 243 6.83 -16.72 16.02
N ASN A 244 6.30 -17.13 14.87
CA ASN A 244 4.90 -17.49 14.70
C ASN A 244 4.66 -19.00 14.81
N ASP A 245 3.39 -19.37 14.99
CA ASP A 245 2.97 -20.75 14.82
C ASP A 245 3.13 -21.21 13.35
N GLU A 246 3.45 -22.48 13.12
CA GLU A 246 3.65 -23.04 11.78
C GLU A 246 2.40 -22.95 10.90
N ARG A 247 1.21 -22.90 11.52
CA ARG A 247 -0.08 -22.73 10.83
C ARG A 247 -0.48 -21.27 10.64
N THR A 248 0.37 -20.32 11.02
CA THR A 248 0.14 -18.91 10.72
C THR A 248 0.16 -18.70 9.21
N ARG A 249 -0.80 -17.93 8.71
CA ARG A 249 -0.92 -17.53 7.30
C ARG A 249 -0.61 -16.06 7.15
N TYR A 250 -0.15 -15.63 5.99
CA TYR A 250 0.38 -14.29 5.78
C TYR A 250 -0.33 -13.57 4.65
N VAL A 251 -0.58 -12.28 4.85
CA VAL A 251 -0.96 -11.34 3.80
C VAL A 251 0.06 -10.21 3.80
N LEU A 252 0.67 -9.94 2.66
CA LEU A 252 1.59 -8.81 2.50
C LEU A 252 0.83 -7.63 1.90
N VAL A 253 1.00 -6.46 2.50
CA VAL A 253 0.52 -5.17 2.00
C VAL A 253 1.74 -4.27 1.85
N GLY A 254 2.00 -3.78 0.65
CA GLY A 254 3.14 -2.93 0.35
C GLY A 254 2.81 -1.94 -0.74
N ASP A 255 3.83 -1.33 -1.34
CA ASP A 255 3.69 -0.42 -2.47
C ASP A 255 4.57 -0.82 -3.67
N THR A 256 4.37 -0.15 -4.81
CA THR A 256 5.14 -0.37 -6.04
C THR A 256 6.38 0.52 -6.17
N GLY A 257 6.58 1.46 -5.26
CA GLY A 257 7.68 2.44 -5.29
C GLY A 257 8.94 1.99 -4.58
N GLU A 258 8.81 1.09 -3.60
CA GLU A 258 9.92 0.42 -2.94
C GLU A 258 10.10 -1.04 -3.40
N TYR A 259 10.81 -1.84 -2.61
CA TYR A 259 11.15 -3.24 -2.91
C TYR A 259 10.21 -4.23 -2.20
N ASP A 260 8.95 -3.83 -1.97
CA ASP A 260 7.95 -4.70 -1.35
C ASP A 260 7.54 -5.83 -2.27
N PHE A 261 7.43 -5.55 -3.57
CA PHE A 261 7.18 -6.59 -4.57
C PHE A 261 8.28 -7.66 -4.53
N GLU A 262 9.56 -7.24 -4.51
CA GLU A 262 10.71 -8.16 -4.43
C GLU A 262 10.68 -9.04 -3.15
N CYS A 263 10.24 -8.46 -2.03
CA CYS A 263 10.01 -9.21 -0.79
C CYS A 263 8.87 -10.24 -0.96
N GLY A 264 7.75 -9.81 -1.53
CA GLY A 264 6.60 -10.66 -1.82
C GLY A 264 6.94 -11.84 -2.74
N GLU A 265 7.76 -11.60 -3.77
CA GLU A 265 8.21 -12.66 -4.67
C GLU A 265 8.95 -13.77 -3.91
N ARG A 266 9.89 -13.38 -3.05
CA ARG A 266 10.64 -14.33 -2.22
C ARG A 266 9.76 -15.04 -1.19
N MET A 267 8.77 -14.35 -0.63
CA MET A 267 7.80 -14.99 0.28
C MET A 267 7.00 -16.09 -0.44
N ALA A 268 6.56 -15.83 -1.67
CA ALA A 268 5.82 -16.80 -2.49
C ALA A 268 6.71 -17.93 -3.04
N GLU A 269 8.01 -17.72 -3.20
CA GLU A 269 8.96 -18.80 -3.50
C GLU A 269 9.27 -19.65 -2.26
N PHE A 270 9.37 -19.02 -1.09
CA PHE A 270 9.82 -19.66 0.14
C PHE A 270 8.72 -20.48 0.86
N CYS A 271 7.48 -19.98 0.91
CA CYS A 271 6.36 -20.65 1.56
C CYS A 271 5.01 -20.29 0.91
N PRO A 272 4.79 -20.61 -0.38
CA PRO A 272 3.58 -20.23 -1.13
C PRO A 272 2.28 -20.67 -0.44
N GLU A 273 2.27 -21.82 0.23
CA GLU A 273 1.13 -22.37 0.95
C GLU A 273 0.70 -21.56 2.17
N LEU A 274 1.60 -20.74 2.71
CA LEU A 274 1.34 -19.87 3.86
C LEU A 274 0.93 -18.46 3.44
N VAL A 275 1.29 -18.02 2.23
CA VAL A 275 0.97 -16.67 1.75
C VAL A 275 -0.38 -16.66 1.04
N LYS A 276 -1.35 -15.96 1.62
CA LYS A 276 -2.75 -15.95 1.16
C LYS A 276 -3.01 -14.90 0.08
N GLY A 277 -2.20 -13.86 0.04
CA GLY A 277 -2.27 -12.82 -0.97
C GLY A 277 -1.28 -11.69 -0.72
N MET A 278 -0.98 -10.96 -1.78
CA MET A 278 -0.11 -9.79 -1.76
C MET A 278 -0.85 -8.62 -2.39
N PHE A 279 -0.86 -7.49 -1.72
CA PHE A 279 -1.55 -6.28 -2.15
C PHE A 279 -0.53 -5.14 -2.26
N PHE A 280 -0.37 -4.58 -3.47
CA PHE A 280 0.58 -3.50 -3.73
C PHE A 280 -0.13 -2.22 -4.14
N HIS A 281 0.02 -1.20 -3.30
CA HIS A 281 -0.44 0.15 -3.55
C HIS A 281 0.38 0.76 -4.69
N VAL A 282 -0.31 1.16 -5.77
CA VAL A 282 0.33 1.72 -6.96
C VAL A 282 0.63 3.19 -6.71
N VAL A 283 1.90 3.49 -6.48
CA VAL A 283 2.42 4.83 -6.20
C VAL A 283 3.32 5.32 -7.32
N SER A 284 3.48 6.64 -7.41
CA SER A 284 4.32 7.24 -8.44
C SER A 284 4.86 8.61 -8.06
N GLU A 285 5.99 8.91 -8.70
CA GLU A 285 6.63 10.24 -8.70
C GLU A 285 5.98 11.21 -9.67
N HIS A 286 5.23 10.69 -10.66
CA HIS A 286 4.58 11.53 -11.65
C HIS A 286 3.43 12.33 -11.04
N ASP A 287 3.27 13.58 -11.47
CA ASP A 287 2.14 14.39 -11.05
C ASP A 287 0.85 13.69 -11.50
N TRP A 288 0.02 13.32 -10.54
CA TRP A 288 -1.27 12.67 -10.77
C TRP A 288 -2.20 13.53 -11.64
N LYS A 289 -1.95 14.85 -11.72
CA LYS A 289 -2.63 15.76 -12.65
C LYS A 289 -2.20 15.57 -14.10
N GLU A 290 -0.95 15.18 -14.35
CA GLU A 290 -0.43 14.92 -15.70
C GLU A 290 -0.89 13.55 -16.24
N ALA A 291 -1.23 12.62 -15.34
CA ALA A 291 -1.73 11.29 -15.71
C ALA A 291 -3.16 11.31 -16.31
N GLY A 292 -3.85 12.46 -16.27
CA GLY A 292 -5.22 12.59 -16.80
C GLY A 292 -6.26 11.79 -16.01
N GLU A 293 -7.47 11.67 -16.57
CA GLU A 293 -8.61 10.99 -15.92
C GLU A 293 -8.39 9.47 -15.73
N ASP A 294 -7.58 8.87 -16.61
CA ASP A 294 -7.22 7.45 -16.56
C ASP A 294 -6.28 7.13 -15.38
N GLY A 295 -5.59 8.16 -14.86
CA GLY A 295 -4.61 8.06 -13.80
C GLY A 295 -3.39 7.23 -14.20
N ILE A 296 -2.57 6.89 -13.21
CA ILE A 296 -1.29 6.20 -13.44
C ILE A 296 -1.51 4.74 -13.87
N PRO A 297 -1.01 4.24 -15.00
CA PRO A 297 -1.29 2.88 -15.47
C PRO A 297 -1.13 1.83 -14.37
N MET A 298 -2.21 1.10 -14.08
CA MET A 298 -2.23 0.08 -13.03
C MET A 298 -1.68 -1.24 -13.60
N PRO A 299 -0.71 -1.89 -12.93
CA PRO A 299 -0.28 -3.22 -13.34
C PRO A 299 -1.43 -4.23 -13.26
N ILE A 300 -1.37 -5.25 -14.11
CA ILE A 300 -2.39 -6.31 -14.14
C ILE A 300 -2.16 -7.25 -12.94
N ASP A 301 -3.24 -7.57 -12.23
CA ASP A 301 -3.23 -8.60 -11.19
C ASP A 301 -2.76 -9.93 -11.76
N ARG A 302 -1.99 -10.67 -10.98
CA ARG A 302 -1.42 -11.95 -11.43
C ARG A 302 -1.31 -12.94 -10.28
N TYR A 303 -0.88 -14.14 -10.61
CA TYR A 303 -0.51 -15.15 -9.62
C TYR A 303 1.00 -15.39 -9.70
N LEU A 304 1.63 -15.54 -8.53
CA LEU A 304 3.02 -15.93 -8.40
C LEU A 304 3.09 -17.16 -7.51
N ASN A 305 3.52 -18.30 -8.06
CA ASN A 305 3.53 -19.59 -7.36
C ASN A 305 2.18 -19.93 -6.70
N GLY A 306 1.06 -19.60 -7.37
CA GLY A 306 -0.30 -19.81 -6.86
C GLY A 306 -0.78 -18.74 -5.85
N VAL A 307 0.08 -17.81 -5.43
CA VAL A 307 -0.28 -16.71 -4.55
C VAL A 307 -0.84 -15.53 -5.36
N PRO A 308 -2.03 -15.00 -5.04
CA PRO A 308 -2.58 -13.85 -5.74
C PRO A 308 -1.80 -12.57 -5.44
N VAL A 309 -1.43 -11.85 -6.49
CA VAL A 309 -0.78 -10.53 -6.47
C VAL A 309 -1.75 -9.50 -7.03
N CYS A 310 -2.17 -8.58 -6.17
CA CYS A 310 -3.21 -7.60 -6.42
C CYS A 310 -2.63 -6.19 -6.39
N TYR A 311 -2.79 -5.42 -7.46
CA TYR A 311 -2.40 -4.00 -7.51
C TYR A 311 -3.60 -3.11 -7.25
N PHE A 312 -3.46 -2.02 -6.49
CA PHE A 312 -4.60 -1.16 -6.17
C PHE A 312 -4.20 0.32 -6.04
N ARG A 313 -5.16 1.23 -6.24
CA ARG A 313 -4.99 2.67 -5.97
C ARG A 313 -5.55 3.08 -4.62
N THR A 314 -6.72 2.55 -4.25
CA THR A 314 -7.37 2.86 -2.98
C THR A 314 -7.52 1.61 -2.14
N TYR A 315 -7.59 1.75 -0.82
CA TYR A 315 -7.86 0.62 0.06
C TYR A 315 -9.27 0.04 -0.10
N VAL A 316 -10.21 0.76 -0.73
CA VAL A 316 -11.49 0.19 -1.18
C VAL A 316 -11.27 -0.73 -2.38
N GLY A 317 -10.42 -0.33 -3.33
CA GLY A 317 -9.96 -1.20 -4.42
C GLY A 317 -9.19 -2.43 -3.92
N ALA A 318 -8.36 -2.29 -2.88
CA ALA A 318 -7.70 -3.42 -2.21
C ALA A 318 -8.72 -4.37 -1.59
N ALA A 319 -9.71 -3.82 -0.86
CA ALA A 319 -10.80 -4.58 -0.25
C ALA A 319 -11.61 -5.36 -1.29
N ARG A 320 -11.91 -4.75 -2.43
CA ARG A 320 -12.55 -5.43 -3.57
C ARG A 320 -11.80 -6.69 -3.99
N LYS A 321 -10.49 -6.57 -4.16
CA LYS A 321 -9.64 -7.69 -4.56
C LYS A 321 -9.57 -8.75 -3.46
N ALA A 322 -9.44 -8.33 -2.20
CA ALA A 322 -9.48 -9.22 -1.04
C ALA A 322 -10.80 -10.01 -0.94
N PHE A 323 -11.93 -9.35 -1.19
CA PHE A 323 -13.25 -9.98 -1.25
C PHE A 323 -13.32 -11.06 -2.34
N ARG A 324 -12.84 -10.75 -3.55
CA ARG A 324 -12.79 -11.71 -4.67
C ARG A 324 -11.97 -12.95 -4.37
N ILE A 325 -10.87 -12.81 -3.63
CA ILE A 325 -10.02 -13.93 -3.20
C ILE A 325 -10.41 -14.49 -1.82
N LYS A 326 -11.59 -14.12 -1.30
CA LYS A 326 -12.19 -14.63 -0.05
C LYS A 326 -11.34 -14.40 1.20
N LEU A 327 -10.63 -13.28 1.27
CA LEU A 327 -9.90 -12.83 2.46
C LEU A 327 -10.70 -11.90 3.36
N ILE A 328 -11.85 -11.41 2.89
CA ILE A 328 -12.84 -10.67 3.66
C ILE A 328 -14.24 -11.02 3.16
N GLY A 329 -15.28 -10.78 3.97
CA GLY A 329 -16.68 -10.91 3.61
C GLY A 329 -17.34 -9.57 3.27
N VAL A 330 -18.66 -9.59 3.08
CA VAL A 330 -19.45 -8.40 2.71
C VAL A 330 -19.41 -7.35 3.83
N ASP A 331 -19.55 -7.78 5.08
CA ASP A 331 -19.61 -6.87 6.23
C ASP A 331 -18.27 -6.16 6.45
N GLU A 332 -17.16 -6.90 6.37
CA GLU A 332 -15.80 -6.37 6.42
C GLU A 332 -15.58 -5.33 5.31
N TYR A 333 -16.00 -5.68 4.09
CA TYR A 333 -15.84 -4.83 2.92
C TYR A 333 -16.62 -3.51 3.07
N LEU A 334 -17.85 -3.57 3.57
CA LEU A 334 -18.66 -2.37 3.83
C LEU A 334 -18.05 -1.49 4.93
N ARG A 335 -17.46 -2.07 5.99
CA ARG A 335 -16.77 -1.30 7.03
C ARG A 335 -15.56 -0.56 6.48
N ILE A 336 -14.79 -1.18 5.57
CA ILE A 336 -13.65 -0.53 4.90
C ILE A 336 -14.12 0.65 4.04
N ILE A 337 -15.21 0.49 3.27
CA ILE A 337 -15.81 1.57 2.48
C ILE A 337 -16.19 2.76 3.38
N CYS A 338 -16.92 2.48 4.47
CA CYS A 338 -17.32 3.51 5.43
C CYS A 338 -16.12 4.24 6.04
N ALA A 339 -15.09 3.50 6.47
CA ALA A 339 -13.88 4.08 7.05
C ALA A 339 -13.12 4.96 6.05
N ALA A 340 -13.03 4.54 4.78
CA ALA A 340 -12.41 5.33 3.73
C ALA A 340 -13.19 6.61 3.42
N GLN A 341 -14.52 6.54 3.35
CA GLN A 341 -15.37 7.72 3.16
C GLN A 341 -15.23 8.72 4.31
N SER A 342 -15.24 8.24 5.56
CA SER A 342 -15.06 9.09 6.75
C SER A 342 -13.67 9.74 6.79
N ALA A 343 -12.63 9.07 6.31
CA ALA A 343 -11.28 9.63 6.27
C ALA A 343 -11.15 10.83 5.31
N LEU A 344 -12.02 10.94 4.30
CA LEU A 344 -12.03 12.04 3.34
C LEU A 344 -13.16 13.05 3.57
N GLU A 345 -13.91 12.97 4.66
CA GLU A 345 -15.10 13.81 4.90
C GLU A 345 -14.82 15.32 4.80
N GLN A 346 -13.62 15.75 5.20
CA GLN A 346 -13.17 17.15 5.18
C GLN A 346 -12.37 17.53 3.92
N VAL A 347 -12.25 16.61 2.97
CA VAL A 347 -11.58 16.84 1.68
C VAL A 347 -12.64 17.22 0.65
N ASP A 348 -12.32 18.19 -0.20
CA ASP A 348 -13.18 18.63 -1.30
C ASP A 348 -13.56 17.44 -2.20
N ARG A 349 -14.84 17.29 -2.52
CA ARG A 349 -15.35 16.18 -3.35
C ARG A 349 -14.78 16.17 -4.76
N GLU A 350 -14.31 17.31 -5.26
CA GLU A 350 -13.66 17.42 -6.56
C GLU A 350 -12.17 17.04 -6.54
N ASP A 351 -11.58 16.83 -5.36
CA ASP A 351 -10.21 16.37 -5.20
C ASP A 351 -10.04 14.96 -5.82
N LEU A 352 -8.91 14.73 -6.49
CA LEU A 352 -8.56 13.44 -7.11
C LEU A 352 -8.70 12.27 -6.13
N LYS A 353 -8.44 12.50 -4.84
CA LYS A 353 -8.60 11.49 -3.78
C LYS A 353 -10.04 10.97 -3.69
N TRP A 354 -11.02 11.86 -3.80
CA TRP A 354 -12.43 11.47 -3.81
C TRP A 354 -12.82 10.82 -5.14
N LYS A 355 -12.28 11.29 -6.27
CA LYS A 355 -12.56 10.69 -7.59
C LYS A 355 -12.10 9.23 -7.67
N ASP A 356 -10.88 8.94 -7.22
CA ASP A 356 -10.36 7.58 -7.14
C ASP A 356 -11.19 6.72 -6.17
N LEU A 357 -11.49 7.25 -4.99
CA LEU A 357 -12.27 6.53 -3.98
C LEU A 357 -13.68 6.22 -4.49
N GLN A 358 -14.36 7.19 -5.10
CA GLN A 358 -15.73 7.04 -5.59
C GLN A 358 -15.82 5.98 -6.67
N ARG A 359 -14.88 5.97 -7.62
CA ARG A 359 -14.78 4.94 -8.66
C ARG A 359 -14.71 3.53 -8.07
N ASP A 360 -13.84 3.34 -7.07
CA ASP A 360 -13.72 2.04 -6.42
C ASP A 360 -14.97 1.70 -5.58
N ILE A 361 -15.63 2.67 -4.95
CA ILE A 361 -16.90 2.48 -4.21
C ILE A 361 -18.02 2.02 -5.15
N ASP A 362 -18.19 2.67 -6.30
CA ASP A 362 -19.25 2.33 -7.25
C ASP A 362 -19.08 0.89 -7.76
N LEU A 363 -17.85 0.53 -8.12
CA LEU A 363 -17.51 -0.85 -8.51
C LEU A 363 -17.74 -1.84 -7.36
N SER A 364 -17.48 -1.43 -6.12
CA SER A 364 -17.70 -2.25 -4.93
C SER A 364 -19.18 -2.56 -4.73
N TYR A 365 -20.07 -1.57 -4.85
CA TYR A 365 -21.51 -1.80 -4.66
C TYR A 365 -22.11 -2.68 -5.76
N VAL A 366 -21.66 -2.53 -7.01
CA VAL A 366 -22.04 -3.45 -8.09
C VAL A 366 -21.67 -4.89 -7.75
N GLU A 367 -20.44 -5.10 -7.25
CA GLU A 367 -19.91 -6.42 -6.95
C GLU A 367 -20.60 -7.07 -5.74
N ILE A 368 -20.78 -6.32 -4.66
CA ILE A 368 -21.53 -6.76 -3.47
C ILE A 368 -22.98 -7.10 -3.86
N GLY A 369 -23.65 -6.23 -4.62
CA GLY A 369 -25.02 -6.47 -5.08
C GLY A 369 -25.15 -7.74 -5.93
N ARG A 370 -24.17 -8.00 -6.82
CA ARG A 370 -24.14 -9.24 -7.61
C ARG A 370 -23.97 -10.46 -6.71
N PHE A 371 -23.05 -10.41 -5.74
CA PHE A 371 -22.82 -11.51 -4.80
C PHE A 371 -24.08 -11.83 -3.98
N LEU A 372 -24.74 -10.81 -3.40
CA LEU A 372 -25.94 -11.00 -2.59
C LEU A 372 -27.11 -11.58 -3.40
N ARG A 373 -27.28 -11.18 -4.66
CA ARG A 373 -28.30 -11.78 -5.55
C ARG A 373 -28.05 -13.25 -5.82
N GLN A 374 -26.79 -13.67 -5.97
CA GLN A 374 -26.43 -15.08 -6.18
C GLN A 374 -26.65 -15.94 -4.93
N GLN A 375 -26.60 -15.34 -3.73
CA GLN A 375 -26.86 -16.01 -2.46
C GLN A 375 -28.36 -16.09 -2.12
N THR A 376 -29.20 -15.29 -2.78
CA THR A 376 -30.66 -15.29 -2.54
C THR A 376 -31.27 -16.40 -3.39
N PRO A 377 -31.85 -17.47 -2.80
CA PRO A 377 -32.46 -18.53 -3.58
C PRO A 377 -33.61 -17.97 -4.42
N SER A 378 -33.63 -18.31 -5.70
CA SER A 378 -34.74 -18.05 -6.60
C SER A 378 -35.92 -18.96 -6.22
N SER A 379 -36.72 -18.56 -5.22
CA SER A 379 -38.04 -19.16 -4.99
C SER A 379 -39.03 -18.10 -4.51
N PRO A 380 -40.23 -17.98 -5.11
CA PRO A 380 -41.20 -16.93 -4.81
C PRO A 380 -42.03 -17.17 -3.54
N ALA A 381 -41.55 -17.96 -2.58
CA ALA A 381 -42.32 -18.35 -1.40
C ALA A 381 -41.51 -18.20 -0.11
N ALA A 382 -41.46 -16.97 0.42
CA ALA A 382 -41.31 -16.67 1.86
C ALA A 382 -41.18 -15.16 2.06
N ALA A 383 -42.28 -14.43 1.90
CA ALA A 383 -42.42 -13.09 2.44
C ALA A 383 -43.33 -13.15 3.67
N GLU A 384 -42.81 -13.74 4.75
CA GLU A 384 -43.27 -13.49 6.10
C GLU A 384 -42.03 -13.56 6.99
N VAL A 385 -41.42 -12.39 7.23
CA VAL A 385 -40.39 -12.25 8.24
C VAL A 385 -41.02 -11.46 9.37
N GLN A 386 -41.34 -12.19 10.44
CA GLN A 386 -41.63 -11.60 11.75
C GLN A 386 -40.39 -10.84 12.22
N GLU A 387 -40.59 -9.55 12.51
CA GLU A 387 -39.63 -8.72 13.23
C GLU A 387 -39.44 -9.26 14.64
N THR A 388 -38.37 -10.01 14.86
CA THR A 388 -37.82 -10.22 16.20
C THR A 388 -36.78 -9.14 16.47
N GLU A 389 -37.05 -8.32 17.48
CA GLU A 389 -36.20 -7.22 17.93
C GLU A 389 -34.82 -7.66 18.43
N GLN A 390 -33.79 -6.84 18.09
CA GLN A 390 -32.57 -6.44 18.82
C GLN A 390 -31.25 -6.57 18.02
N PRO A 391 -30.20 -5.73 18.24
CA PRO A 391 -30.15 -4.38 18.82
C PRO A 391 -29.68 -3.30 17.80
N LYS A 392 -29.76 -2.03 18.22
CA LYS A 392 -29.45 -0.81 17.44
C LYS A 392 -28.02 -0.80 16.89
N GLN A 393 -27.83 -1.12 15.60
CA GLN A 393 -26.57 -0.96 14.88
C GLN A 393 -26.71 0.06 13.74
N GLY A 394 -26.52 1.34 14.07
CA GLY A 394 -26.68 2.45 13.13
C GLY A 394 -25.72 2.45 11.93
N TRP A 395 -24.69 1.59 11.91
CA TRP A 395 -23.83 1.39 10.74
C TRP A 395 -24.41 0.38 9.76
N LYS A 396 -25.06 -0.70 10.24
CA LYS A 396 -25.72 -1.70 9.38
C LYS A 396 -26.87 -1.05 8.62
N GLU A 397 -27.67 -0.23 9.29
CA GLU A 397 -28.75 0.51 8.61
C GLU A 397 -28.20 1.55 7.64
N ARG A 398 -27.15 2.29 7.98
CA ARG A 398 -26.49 3.20 7.01
C ARG A 398 -25.91 2.47 5.80
N ALA A 399 -25.28 1.32 6.00
CA ALA A 399 -24.72 0.52 4.92
C ALA A 399 -25.81 -0.11 4.05
N LYS A 400 -26.89 -0.62 4.66
CA LYS A 400 -28.08 -1.12 3.95
C LYS A 400 -28.77 -0.01 3.15
N THR A 401 -28.95 1.18 3.72
CA THR A 401 -29.54 2.33 3.02
C THR A 401 -28.68 2.73 1.83
N LYS A 402 -27.36 2.91 2.01
CA LYS A 402 -26.46 3.22 0.89
C LYS A 402 -26.41 2.13 -0.17
N LEU A 403 -26.45 0.85 0.24
CA LEU A 403 -26.50 -0.27 -0.69
C LEU A 403 -27.82 -0.29 -1.48
N ARG A 404 -28.96 -0.01 -0.83
CA ARG A 404 -30.27 0.12 -1.50
C ARG A 404 -30.31 1.29 -2.47
N GLU A 405 -29.77 2.45 -2.08
CA GLU A 405 -29.64 3.61 -2.95
C GLU A 405 -28.77 3.30 -4.17
N ALA A 406 -27.60 2.68 -3.97
CA ALA A 406 -26.70 2.28 -5.06
C ALA A 406 -27.33 1.25 -6.01
N ILE A 407 -28.05 0.26 -5.47
CA ILE A 407 -28.81 -0.71 -6.27
C ILE A 407 -29.89 0.01 -7.09
N GLY A 408 -30.64 0.94 -6.48
CA GLY A 408 -31.66 1.72 -7.17
C GLY A 408 -31.10 2.59 -8.31
N VAL A 409 -29.94 3.21 -8.10
CA VAL A 409 -29.24 3.99 -9.14
C VAL A 409 -28.80 3.08 -10.30
N LEU A 410 -28.20 1.92 -10.00
CA LEU A 410 -27.77 0.97 -11.04
C LEU A 410 -28.94 0.42 -11.85
N GLU A 411 -30.06 0.10 -11.21
CA GLU A 411 -31.27 -0.37 -11.90
C GLU A 411 -31.93 0.73 -12.75
N SER A 412 -31.74 2.01 -12.42
CA SER A 412 -32.20 3.13 -13.24
C SER A 412 -31.33 3.36 -14.47
N LEU A 413 -30.02 3.06 -14.36
CA LEU A 413 -29.06 3.17 -15.46
C LEU A 413 -29.17 2.00 -16.46
N GLN A 414 -29.63 0.82 -16.02
CA GLN A 414 -29.88 -0.33 -16.90
C GLN A 414 -31.23 -0.27 -17.64
N ARG A 415 -32.14 0.62 -17.23
CA ARG A 415 -33.45 0.83 -17.87
C ARG A 415 -33.45 1.96 -18.91
N LYS A 416 -32.31 2.63 -19.09
CA LYS A 416 -32.04 3.58 -20.18
C LYS A 416 -31.07 2.91 -21.15
#